data_AF-A0A812DRU5-F1
#
_entry.id   AF-A0A812DRU5-F1
#
_cell.length_a   1.000
_cell.length_b   1.000
_cell.length_c   1.000
_cell.angle_alpha   90.00
_cell.angle_beta   90.00
_cell.angle_gamma   90.00
#
_symmetry.space_group_name_H-M   'P 1'
#
loop_
_entity.id
_entity.type
_entity.pdbx_description
1 polymer ?
#
loop_
_entity_poly.entity_id
_entity_poly.type
_entity_poly.pdbx_seq_one_letter_code
_entity_poly.pdbx_strand_id
1 'polypeptide(L)'
;MADKKKICDDDRCSGGGILEGDRQFLERNSVGHLMREAIENLITNRPEDPISTLVSFFDSVEKKQCAVEHAIQILTSTSHKRPRFERNVRLAYTALSHYKVSKHLHGVTGAAYRELMMNLCKDFSQPVTTCFLRKVECLDVEAVPYEVFRYAIFCYCSVNGECRYAKMATYP
;
A
#
# COMPACT_ATOMS: atom_id res chain seq x y z
N MET A 1 58.65 27.39 -51.35
CA MET A 1 58.13 26.00 -51.29
C MET A 1 57.42 25.84 -49.97
N ALA A 2 56.10 25.61 -50.03
CA ALA A 2 55.22 25.54 -48.87
C ALA A 2 55.23 24.13 -48.30
N ASP A 3 55.54 23.99 -47.02
CA ASP A 3 55.39 22.74 -46.28
C ASP A 3 54.10 22.81 -45.45
N LYS A 4 53.04 22.19 -45.97
CA LYS A 4 51.74 22.04 -45.33
C LYS A 4 51.82 20.90 -44.33
N LYS A 5 51.97 21.21 -43.04
CA LYS A 5 51.77 20.23 -41.97
C LYS A 5 50.26 19.98 -41.80
N LYS A 6 49.80 18.87 -42.38
CA LYS A 6 48.45 18.32 -42.26
C LYS A 6 48.21 17.93 -40.80
N ILE A 7 47.39 18.71 -40.11
CA ILE A 7 46.79 18.34 -38.81
C ILE A 7 45.69 17.33 -39.14
N CYS A 8 45.84 16.09 -38.69
CA CYS A 8 44.80 15.08 -38.74
C CYS A 8 43.88 15.26 -37.52
N ASP A 9 42.58 15.19 -37.81
CA ASP A 9 41.46 15.14 -36.89
C ASP A 9 41.64 14.17 -35.71
N ASP A 10 41.32 14.64 -34.51
CA ASP A 10 40.73 13.81 -33.44
C ASP A 10 39.61 14.65 -32.81
N ASP A 11 38.52 14.80 -33.55
CA ASP A 11 37.28 15.41 -33.11
C ASP A 11 36.58 14.43 -32.15
N ARG A 12 37.09 14.39 -30.92
CA ARG A 12 36.58 13.52 -29.87
C ARG A 12 35.25 14.08 -29.38
N CYS A 13 34.17 13.44 -29.84
CA CYS A 13 32.79 13.52 -29.37
C CYS A 13 32.59 14.25 -28.03
N SER A 14 32.36 15.57 -28.09
CA SER A 14 31.69 16.27 -27.00
C SER A 14 30.20 16.24 -27.29
N GLY A 15 29.57 15.16 -26.86
CA GLY A 15 28.12 14.98 -26.96
C GLY A 15 27.40 16.15 -26.32
N GLY A 16 26.70 16.93 -27.14
CA GLY A 16 25.71 17.91 -26.70
C GLY A 16 24.51 17.21 -26.08
N GLY A 17 24.67 16.72 -24.85
CA GLY A 17 23.56 16.47 -23.93
C GLY A 17 23.43 17.69 -23.05
N ILE A 18 22.36 18.47 -23.24
CA ILE A 18 21.98 19.54 -22.32
C ILE A 18 22.01 18.96 -20.90
N LEU A 19 22.82 19.54 -20.00
CA LEU A 19 22.81 19.22 -18.58
C LEU A 19 21.40 19.53 -18.08
N GLU A 20 20.55 18.49 -17.98
CA GLU A 20 19.21 18.60 -17.41
C GLU A 20 19.39 19.12 -15.98
N GLY A 21 18.97 20.36 -15.72
CA GLY A 21 19.11 20.95 -14.39
C GLY A 21 18.24 20.19 -13.39
N ASP A 22 18.65 20.13 -12.12
CA ASP A 22 17.96 19.38 -11.05
C ASP A 22 16.45 19.60 -11.04
N ARG A 23 16.00 20.84 -11.28
CA ARG A 23 14.57 21.18 -11.38
C ARG A 23 13.84 20.42 -12.50
N GLN A 24 14.44 20.37 -13.68
CA GLN A 24 13.86 19.71 -14.85
C GLN A 24 13.80 18.19 -14.63
N PHE A 25 14.84 17.64 -13.99
CA PHE A 25 14.85 16.24 -13.55
C PHE A 25 13.70 15.93 -12.56
N LEU A 26 13.50 16.78 -11.55
CA LEU A 26 12.42 16.60 -10.56
C LEU A 26 11.02 16.71 -11.19
N GLU A 27 10.84 17.65 -12.13
CA GLU A 27 9.59 17.83 -12.88
C GLU A 27 9.31 16.62 -13.77
N ARG A 28 10.32 16.13 -14.50
CA ARG A 28 10.21 14.94 -15.37
C ARG A 28 9.82 13.68 -14.59
N ASN A 29 10.33 13.52 -13.38
CA ASN A 29 10.02 12.38 -12.51
C ASN A 29 8.78 12.61 -11.63
N SER A 30 8.04 13.72 -11.82
CA SER A 30 6.82 14.04 -11.07
C SER A 30 7.01 14.01 -9.55
N VAL A 31 8.21 14.30 -9.04
CA VAL A 31 8.53 14.23 -7.61
C VAL A 31 7.60 15.15 -6.80
N GLY A 32 7.28 16.33 -7.34
CA GLY A 32 6.34 17.25 -6.70
C GLY A 32 4.92 16.68 -6.52
N HIS A 33 4.45 15.85 -7.45
CA HIS A 33 3.16 15.16 -7.34
C HIS A 33 3.21 14.08 -6.27
N LEU A 34 4.24 13.23 -6.30
CA LEU A 34 4.43 12.16 -5.32
C LEU A 34 4.55 12.70 -3.90
N MET A 35 5.29 13.80 -3.71
CA MET A 35 5.39 14.46 -2.41
C MET A 35 4.06 15.02 -1.94
N ARG A 36 3.26 15.62 -2.85
CA ARG A 36 1.92 16.10 -2.51
C ARG A 36 1.03 14.95 -2.06
N GLU A 37 0.98 13.86 -2.80
CA GLU A 37 0.18 12.67 -2.46
C GLU A 37 0.62 12.06 -1.13
N ALA A 38 1.93 11.95 -0.89
CA ALA A 38 2.49 11.44 0.36
C ALA A 38 2.05 12.30 1.56
N ILE A 39 2.14 13.64 1.42
CA ILE A 39 1.74 14.58 2.46
C ILE A 39 0.22 14.57 2.67
N GLU A 40 -0.56 14.51 1.59
CA GLU A 40 -2.01 14.37 1.67
C GLU A 40 -2.39 13.07 2.39
N ASN A 41 -1.72 11.96 2.09
CA ASN A 41 -1.91 10.69 2.79
C ASN A 41 -1.64 10.84 4.30
N LEU A 42 -0.53 11.47 4.68
CA LEU A 42 -0.17 11.70 6.08
C LEU A 42 -1.16 12.60 6.81
N ILE A 43 -1.51 13.76 6.24
CA ILE A 43 -2.40 14.72 6.91
C ILE A 43 -3.78 14.11 7.10
N THR A 44 -4.23 13.32 6.13
CA THR A 44 -5.58 12.80 6.19
C THR A 44 -5.69 11.55 7.07
N ASN A 45 -4.73 10.62 7.00
CA ASN A 45 -4.72 9.40 7.81
C ASN A 45 -4.17 9.62 9.23
N ARG A 46 -3.28 10.60 9.41
CA ARG A 46 -2.43 10.85 10.60
C ARG A 46 -2.00 9.55 11.29
N PRO A 47 -1.24 8.69 10.61
CA PRO A 47 -0.79 7.41 11.16
C PRO A 47 -0.07 7.60 12.50
N GLU A 48 -0.01 6.53 13.30
CA GLU A 48 0.73 6.53 14.57
C GLU A 48 2.24 6.71 14.32
N ASP A 49 2.76 6.13 13.23
CA ASP A 49 4.14 6.31 12.75
C ASP A 49 4.14 6.95 11.33
N PRO A 50 4.31 8.28 11.22
CA PRO A 50 4.31 8.97 9.95
C PRO A 50 5.54 8.65 9.08
N ILE A 51 6.70 8.39 9.68
CA ILE A 51 7.92 8.13 8.90
C ILE A 51 7.86 6.74 8.26
N SER A 52 7.47 5.72 9.03
CA SER A 52 7.27 4.37 8.49
C SER A 52 6.19 4.34 7.38
N THR A 53 5.15 5.16 7.53
CA THR A 53 4.11 5.31 6.50
C THR A 53 4.66 5.91 5.21
N LEU A 54 5.54 6.92 5.28
CA LEU A 54 6.18 7.50 4.10
C LEU A 54 7.08 6.50 3.39
N VAL A 55 7.88 5.72 4.13
CA VAL A 55 8.70 4.65 3.55
C VAL A 55 7.80 3.66 2.79
N SER A 56 6.73 3.21 3.43
CA SER A 56 5.75 2.30 2.82
C SER A 56 5.08 2.90 1.58
N PHE A 57 4.80 4.21 1.59
CA PHE A 57 4.23 4.93 0.45
C PHE A 57 5.20 4.93 -0.75
N PHE A 58 6.46 5.32 -0.56
CA PHE A 58 7.40 5.36 -1.68
C PHE A 58 7.77 3.96 -2.20
N ASP A 59 7.85 2.96 -1.31
CA ASP A 59 7.96 1.56 -1.71
C ASP A 59 6.77 1.11 -2.59
N SER A 60 5.56 1.60 -2.29
CA SER A 60 4.35 1.30 -3.07
C SER A 60 4.32 1.99 -4.44
N VAL A 61 5.01 3.11 -4.60
CA VAL A 61 5.11 3.82 -5.89
C VAL A 61 6.04 3.06 -6.84
N GLU A 62 7.13 2.50 -6.32
CA GLU A 62 8.07 1.72 -7.11
C GLU A 62 7.54 0.33 -7.47
N LYS A 63 6.80 -0.30 -6.55
CA LYS A 63 6.30 -1.67 -6.70
C LYS A 63 4.87 -1.69 -7.20
N LYS A 64 4.59 -2.52 -8.22
CA LYS A 64 3.20 -2.83 -8.58
C LYS A 64 2.58 -3.71 -7.49
N GLN A 65 1.98 -3.08 -6.49
CA GLN A 65 1.30 -3.78 -5.40
C GLN A 65 0.14 -4.63 -5.91
N CYS A 66 -0.02 -5.82 -5.32
CA CYS A 66 -1.24 -6.58 -5.54
C CYS A 66 -2.43 -5.93 -4.79
N ALA A 67 -3.65 -6.27 -5.19
CA ALA A 67 -4.86 -5.66 -4.61
C ALA A 67 -4.95 -5.86 -3.08
N VAL A 68 -4.48 -7.01 -2.58
CA VAL A 68 -4.48 -7.35 -1.16
C VAL A 68 -3.49 -6.50 -0.37
N GLU A 69 -2.26 -6.33 -0.88
CA GLU A 69 -1.25 -5.47 -0.26
C GLU A 69 -1.73 -4.02 -0.15
N HIS A 70 -2.32 -3.50 -1.22
CA HIS A 70 -2.88 -2.15 -1.22
C HIS A 70 -4.03 -2.01 -0.22
N ALA A 71 -4.93 -3.00 -0.14
CA ALA A 71 -6.00 -3.01 0.84
C ALA A 71 -5.48 -3.03 2.29
N ILE A 72 -4.42 -3.80 2.57
CA ILE A 72 -3.76 -3.81 3.89
C ILE A 72 -3.23 -2.43 4.23
N GLN A 73 -2.49 -1.80 3.31
CA GLN A 73 -1.93 -0.46 3.52
C GLN A 73 -3.01 0.58 3.82
N ILE A 74 -4.14 0.55 3.09
CA ILE A 74 -5.29 1.44 3.36
C ILE A 74 -5.80 1.23 4.79
N LEU A 75 -5.98 -0.03 5.21
CA LEU A 75 -6.53 -0.39 6.51
C LEU A 75 -5.57 -0.08 7.68
N THR A 76 -4.26 -0.21 7.48
CA THR A 76 -3.27 0.02 8.55
C THR A 76 -2.82 1.48 8.65
N SER A 77 -3.11 2.31 7.64
CA SER A 77 -2.70 3.72 7.61
C SER A 77 -3.34 4.61 8.69
N THR A 78 -4.49 4.21 9.26
CA THR A 78 -5.24 5.02 10.24
C THR A 78 -5.72 4.16 11.39
N SER A 79 -5.64 4.69 12.62
CA SER A 79 -6.22 4.04 13.80
C SER A 79 -7.74 3.85 13.65
N HIS A 80 -8.24 2.67 14.01
CA HIS A 80 -9.66 2.31 13.93
C HIS A 80 -10.58 3.16 14.81
N LYS A 81 -10.01 3.90 15.77
CA LYS A 81 -10.74 4.82 16.65
C LYS A 81 -11.12 6.14 15.96
N ARG A 82 -10.65 6.38 14.72
CA ARG A 82 -10.87 7.64 14.01
C ARG A 82 -11.98 7.54 12.97
N PRO A 83 -12.76 8.61 12.74
CA PRO A 83 -13.86 8.60 11.75
C PRO A 83 -13.42 8.24 10.32
N ARG A 84 -12.21 8.64 9.92
CA ARG A 84 -11.67 8.32 8.59
C ARG A 84 -11.50 6.81 8.36
N PHE A 85 -11.30 6.03 9.42
CA PHE A 85 -11.08 4.60 9.29
C PHE A 85 -12.21 3.90 8.53
N GLU A 86 -13.48 4.28 8.78
CA GLU A 86 -14.62 3.70 8.08
C GLU A 86 -14.57 3.96 6.56
N ARG A 87 -14.09 5.14 6.15
CA ARG A 87 -13.83 5.43 4.72
C ARG A 87 -12.72 4.53 4.18
N ASN A 88 -11.66 4.29 4.94
CA ASN A 88 -10.58 3.40 4.55
C ASN A 88 -11.07 1.94 4.40
N VAL A 89 -11.96 1.47 5.27
CA VAL A 89 -12.60 0.14 5.12
C VAL A 89 -13.34 0.04 3.77
N ARG A 90 -14.07 1.08 3.39
CA ARG A 90 -14.75 1.13 2.09
C ARG A 90 -13.77 1.16 0.91
N LEU A 91 -12.71 1.96 1.00
CA LEU A 91 -11.67 2.03 -0.04
C LEU A 91 -10.95 0.69 -0.22
N ALA A 92 -10.63 -0.01 0.87
CA ALA A 92 -10.04 -1.33 0.83
C ALA A 92 -10.96 -2.36 0.18
N TYR A 93 -12.26 -2.32 0.49
CA TYR A 93 -13.25 -3.16 -0.18
C TYR A 93 -13.30 -2.89 -1.69
N THR A 94 -13.33 -1.62 -2.09
CA THR A 94 -13.31 -1.25 -3.51
C THR A 94 -12.02 -1.68 -4.21
N ALA A 95 -10.86 -1.57 -3.56
CA ALA A 95 -9.56 -2.02 -4.08
C ALA A 95 -9.51 -3.53 -4.34
N LEU A 96 -10.30 -4.32 -3.61
CA LEU A 96 -10.43 -5.76 -3.84
C LEU A 96 -11.56 -6.10 -4.82
N SER A 97 -12.41 -5.14 -5.18
CA SER A 97 -13.64 -5.35 -5.97
C SER A 97 -13.38 -5.39 -7.49
N HIS A 98 -12.23 -5.92 -7.90
CA HIS A 98 -11.86 -6.01 -9.32
C HIS A 98 -12.04 -7.42 -9.90
N TYR A 99 -12.32 -8.41 -9.07
CA TYR A 99 -12.50 -9.79 -9.50
C TYR A 99 -13.92 -10.02 -10.03
N LYS A 100 -14.02 -10.77 -11.14
CA LYS A 100 -15.32 -11.24 -11.63
C LYS A 100 -15.87 -12.28 -10.66
N VAL A 101 -17.02 -11.95 -10.10
CA VAL A 101 -17.79 -12.84 -9.22
C VAL A 101 -18.89 -13.54 -10.04
N SER A 102 -19.46 -12.85 -11.04
CA SER A 102 -20.40 -13.42 -12.00
C SER A 102 -20.24 -12.77 -13.38
N LYS A 103 -21.04 -13.21 -14.37
CA LYS A 103 -21.04 -12.63 -15.74
C LYS A 103 -21.17 -11.10 -15.77
N HIS A 104 -21.87 -10.52 -14.78
CA HIS A 104 -22.16 -9.08 -14.74
C HIS A 104 -21.73 -8.40 -13.43
N LEU A 105 -21.16 -9.16 -12.47
CA LEU A 105 -20.84 -8.65 -11.15
C LEU A 105 -19.35 -8.80 -10.86
N HIS A 106 -18.72 -7.68 -10.49
CA HIS A 106 -17.40 -7.67 -9.91
C HIS A 106 -17.53 -7.41 -8.40
N GLY A 107 -16.62 -7.96 -7.63
CA GLY A 107 -16.66 -7.83 -6.19
C GLY A 107 -15.49 -8.53 -5.52
N VAL A 108 -15.50 -8.47 -4.19
CA VAL A 108 -14.51 -9.17 -3.37
C VAL A 108 -14.85 -10.66 -3.36
N THR A 109 -13.91 -11.49 -3.81
CA THR A 109 -14.04 -12.95 -3.71
C THR A 109 -13.62 -13.42 -2.32
N GLY A 110 -14.16 -14.55 -1.88
CA GLY A 110 -13.75 -15.16 -0.62
C GLY A 110 -12.26 -15.50 -0.59
N ALA A 111 -11.65 -15.85 -1.72
CA ALA A 111 -10.22 -16.08 -1.83
C ALA A 111 -9.40 -14.82 -1.48
N ALA A 112 -9.69 -13.68 -2.13
CA ALA A 112 -9.00 -12.42 -1.88
C ALA A 112 -9.25 -11.91 -0.46
N TYR A 113 -10.48 -12.09 0.04
CA TYR A 113 -10.83 -11.76 1.42
C TYR A 113 -10.09 -12.63 2.45
N ARG A 114 -10.02 -13.96 2.24
CA ARG A 114 -9.28 -14.88 3.10
C ARG A 114 -7.81 -14.54 3.14
N GLU A 115 -7.21 -14.26 1.98
CA GLU A 115 -5.83 -13.82 1.86
C GLU A 115 -5.58 -12.53 2.64
N LEU A 116 -6.47 -11.53 2.51
CA LEU A 116 -6.42 -10.30 3.29
C LEU A 116 -6.43 -10.59 4.80
N MET A 117 -7.41 -11.36 5.28
CA MET A 117 -7.55 -11.64 6.72
C MET A 117 -6.35 -12.40 7.27
N MET A 118 -5.80 -13.36 6.51
CA MET A 118 -4.57 -14.06 6.89
C MET A 118 -3.38 -13.12 7.02
N ASN A 119 -3.21 -12.19 6.06
CA ASN A 119 -2.13 -11.22 6.09
C ASN A 119 -2.26 -10.24 7.27
N LEU A 120 -3.47 -9.73 7.55
CA LEU A 120 -3.73 -8.85 8.69
C LEU A 120 -3.43 -9.53 10.03
N CYS A 121 -3.68 -10.84 10.14
CA CYS A 121 -3.48 -11.62 11.37
C CYS A 121 -2.07 -12.21 11.50
N LYS A 122 -1.10 -11.83 10.66
CA LYS A 122 0.28 -12.39 10.70
C LYS A 122 0.97 -12.23 12.07
N ASP A 123 0.64 -11.17 12.81
CA ASP A 123 1.25 -10.87 14.12
C ASP A 123 0.51 -11.48 15.33
N PHE A 124 -0.61 -12.16 15.08
CA PHE A 124 -1.38 -12.86 16.10
C PHE A 124 -0.75 -14.22 16.40
N SER A 125 -0.98 -14.74 17.61
CA SER A 125 -0.58 -16.11 17.93
C SER A 125 -1.44 -17.10 17.15
N GLN A 126 -0.87 -18.25 16.79
CA GLN A 126 -1.57 -19.27 15.99
C GLN A 126 -2.96 -19.67 16.53
N PRO A 127 -3.17 -19.85 17.85
CA PRO A 127 -4.50 -20.14 18.39
C PRO A 127 -5.51 -19.01 18.18
N VAL A 128 -5.07 -17.76 18.32
CA VAL A 128 -5.91 -16.56 18.10
C VAL A 128 -6.26 -16.44 16.63
N THR A 129 -5.28 -16.56 15.73
CA THR A 129 -5.49 -16.55 14.28
C THR A 129 -6.49 -17.62 13.85
N THR A 130 -6.32 -18.86 14.33
CA THR A 130 -7.21 -19.98 13.97
C THR A 130 -8.63 -19.77 14.50
N CYS A 131 -8.79 -19.29 15.75
CA CYS A 131 -10.10 -19.01 16.32
C CYS A 131 -10.80 -17.88 15.58
N PHE A 132 -10.07 -16.80 15.28
CA PHE A 132 -10.59 -15.63 14.59
C PHE A 132 -11.00 -15.96 13.16
N LEU A 133 -10.12 -16.58 12.36
CA LEU A 133 -10.41 -16.90 10.95
C LEU A 133 -11.63 -17.83 10.81
N ARG A 134 -11.85 -18.75 11.76
CA ARG A 134 -13.05 -19.60 11.80
C ARG A 134 -14.34 -18.80 12.01
N LYS A 135 -14.29 -17.70 12.76
CA LYS A 135 -15.47 -16.86 13.04
C LYS A 135 -15.86 -15.95 11.88
N VAL A 136 -14.92 -15.63 10.99
CA VAL A 136 -15.10 -14.68 9.89
C VAL A 136 -14.91 -15.33 8.52
N GLU A 137 -15.01 -16.66 8.44
CA GLU A 137 -14.69 -17.41 7.24
C GLU A 137 -15.65 -17.14 6.07
N CYS A 138 -15.11 -17.20 4.85
CA CYS A 138 -15.86 -17.22 3.59
C CYS A 138 -15.23 -18.26 2.66
N LEU A 139 -16.02 -19.00 1.90
CA LEU A 139 -15.51 -19.94 0.90
C LEU A 139 -14.86 -19.17 -0.26
N ASP A 140 -13.83 -19.75 -0.88
CA ASP A 140 -13.02 -19.03 -1.87
C ASP A 140 -13.81 -18.51 -3.08
N VAL A 141 -14.88 -19.22 -3.44
CA VAL A 141 -15.78 -18.90 -4.57
C VAL A 141 -16.91 -17.95 -4.20
N GLU A 142 -17.12 -17.66 -2.92
CA GLU A 142 -18.21 -16.79 -2.47
C GLU A 142 -17.92 -15.33 -2.80
N ALA A 143 -19.00 -14.60 -3.08
CA ALA A 143 -18.97 -13.14 -3.11
C ALA A 143 -19.05 -12.62 -1.68
N VAL A 144 -18.07 -11.84 -1.23
CA VAL A 144 -18.08 -11.27 0.12
C VAL A 144 -18.81 -9.93 0.11
N PRO A 145 -19.98 -9.80 0.77
CA PRO A 145 -20.68 -8.52 0.84
C PRO A 145 -19.90 -7.50 1.67
N TYR A 146 -20.11 -6.21 1.39
CA TYR A 146 -19.43 -5.13 2.12
C TYR A 146 -19.65 -5.20 3.64
N GLU A 147 -20.85 -5.53 4.10
CA GLU A 147 -21.14 -5.60 5.54
C GLU A 147 -20.39 -6.74 6.25
N VAL A 148 -20.21 -7.88 5.58
CA VAL A 148 -19.43 -9.01 6.10
C VAL A 148 -17.94 -8.63 6.18
N PHE A 149 -17.43 -8.03 5.12
CA PHE A 149 -16.07 -7.49 5.07
C PHE A 149 -15.83 -6.47 6.20
N ARG A 150 -16.73 -5.48 6.31
CA ARG A 150 -16.67 -4.42 7.32
C ARG A 150 -16.66 -5.02 8.72
N TYR A 151 -17.60 -5.91 9.02
CA TYR A 151 -17.68 -6.59 10.31
C TYR A 151 -16.36 -7.28 10.68
N ALA A 152 -15.79 -8.07 9.76
CA ALA A 152 -14.54 -8.79 10.00
C ALA A 152 -13.35 -7.85 10.28
N ILE A 153 -13.25 -6.74 9.55
CA ILE A 153 -12.20 -5.73 9.79
C ILE A 153 -12.33 -5.10 11.18
N PHE A 154 -13.54 -4.74 11.61
CA PHE A 154 -13.75 -4.18 12.95
C PHE A 154 -13.48 -5.22 14.07
N CYS A 155 -13.82 -6.49 13.85
CA CYS A 155 -13.45 -7.57 14.76
C CYS A 155 -11.93 -7.72 14.84
N TYR A 156 -11.22 -7.70 13.70
CA TYR A 156 -9.76 -7.72 13.67
C TYR A 156 -9.16 -6.56 14.47
N CYS A 157 -9.64 -5.33 14.27
CA CYS A 157 -9.14 -4.16 14.99
C CYS A 157 -9.30 -4.27 16.51
N SER A 158 -10.42 -4.83 16.95
CA SER A 158 -10.71 -5.05 18.37
C SER A 158 -9.72 -6.05 18.99
N VAL A 159 -9.52 -7.20 18.32
CA VAL A 159 -8.58 -8.24 18.75
C VAL A 159 -7.13 -7.73 18.72
N ASN A 160 -6.74 -7.02 17.66
CA ASN A 160 -5.40 -6.46 17.53
C ASN A 160 -5.08 -5.46 18.66
N GLY A 161 -6.06 -4.64 19.04
CA GLY A 161 -5.95 -3.74 20.19
C GLY A 161 -5.63 -4.52 21.46
N GLU A 162 -6.44 -5.53 21.80
CA GLU A 162 -6.25 -6.38 22.98
C GLU A 162 -4.90 -7.11 22.98
N CYS A 163 -4.50 -7.68 21.84
CA CYS A 163 -3.22 -8.37 21.71
C CYS A 163 -2.02 -7.43 21.92
N ARG A 164 -2.09 -6.18 21.44
CA ARG A 164 -1.04 -5.18 21.67
C ARG A 164 -0.95 -4.78 23.14
N TYR A 165 -2.09 -4.57 23.82
CA TYR A 165 -2.11 -4.30 25.25
C TYR A 165 -1.52 -5.45 26.06
N ALA A 166 -1.87 -6.70 25.74
CA ALA A 166 -1.34 -7.88 26.44
C ALA A 166 0.19 -8.02 26.28
N LYS A 167 0.74 -7.74 25.09
CA LYS A 167 2.19 -7.73 24.84
C LYS A 167 2.91 -6.62 25.62
N MET A 168 2.30 -5.44 25.76
CA MET A 168 2.89 -4.33 26.54
C MET A 168 2.88 -4.63 28.05
N ALA A 169 1.82 -5.28 28.56
CA ALA A 169 1.69 -5.62 29.97
C ALA A 169 2.61 -6.77 30.45
N THR A 170 3.27 -7.47 29.51
CA THR A 170 4.18 -8.58 29.82
C THR A 170 5.66 -8.18 29.89
N TYR A 171 6.00 -6.91 29.67
CA TYR A 171 7.35 -6.38 29.92
C TYR A 171 7.41 -5.72 31.31
N PRO A 172 8.25 -6.23 32.24
CA PRO A 172 8.47 -5.62 33.56
C PRO A 172 9.26 -4.32 33.51
#